data_AF-A0A3E1NI85-F1
#
_entry.id   AF-A0A3E1NI85-F1
#
_cell.length_a   1.000
_cell.length_b   1.000
_cell.length_c   1.000
_cell.angle_alpha   90.00
_cell.angle_beta   90.00
_cell.angle_gamma   90.00
#
_symmetry.space_group_name_H-M   'P 1'
#
loop_
_entity.id
_entity.type
_entity.pdbx_description
1 polymer ?
#
loop_
_entity_poly.entity_id
_entity_poly.type
_entity_poly.pdbx_seq_one_letter_code
_entity_poly.pdbx_strand_id
1 'polypeptide(L)' 'MCIGNNFAMAEMCFFLHRFFTLFTIAPTGQQPVMKPLITLRPDKIVLNIQRKPA' A
#
# COMPACT_ATOMS: atom_id res chain seq x y z
N MET A 1 -5.53 -13.57 -18.48
CA MET A 1 -6.41 -12.43 -18.12
C MET A 1 -7.02 -12.73 -16.75
N CYS A 2 -6.97 -11.81 -15.79
CA CYS A 2 -7.46 -12.05 -14.42
C CYS A 2 -8.95 -11.71 -14.32
N ILE A 3 -9.79 -12.64 -13.86
CA ILE A 3 -11.23 -12.43 -13.68
C ILE A 3 -11.53 -11.31 -12.67
N GLY A 4 -10.68 -11.16 -11.66
CA GLY A 4 -10.80 -10.15 -10.61
C GLY A 4 -10.19 -8.79 -10.96
N ASN A 5 -9.74 -8.56 -12.20
CA ASN A 5 -8.98 -7.35 -12.55
C ASN A 5 -9.71 -6.05 -12.17
N ASN A 6 -10.97 -5.92 -12.58
CA ASN A 6 -11.74 -4.70 -12.32
C ASN A 6 -12.04 -4.51 -10.84
N PHE A 7 -12.28 -5.61 -10.11
CA PHE A 7 -12.48 -5.56 -8.66
C PHE A 7 -11.21 -5.10 -7.93
N ALA A 8 -10.06 -5.70 -8.24
CA ALA A 8 -8.79 -5.33 -7.63
C ALA A 8 -8.41 -3.87 -7.91
N MET A 9 -8.65 -3.38 -9.13
CA MET A 9 -8.44 -1.96 -9.46
C MET A 9 -9.36 -1.04 -8.66
N ALA A 10 -10.64 -1.36 -8.55
CA ALA A 10 -11.58 -0.56 -7.77
C ALA A 10 -11.17 -0.49 -6.29
N GLU A 11 -10.81 -1.63 -5.70
CA GLU A 11 -10.35 -1.72 -4.30
C GLU A 11 -9.10 -0.87 -4.07
N MET A 12 -8.07 -1.02 -4.92
CA MET A 12 -6.85 -0.23 -4.83
C MET A 12 -7.12 1.27 -4.94
N CYS A 13 -7.95 1.70 -5.90
CA CYS A 13 -8.30 3.11 -6.09
C CYS A 13 -9.01 3.69 -4.86
N PHE A 14 -10.04 3.02 -4.35
CA PHE A 14 -10.80 3.51 -3.20
C PHE A 14 -9.95 3.54 -1.93
N PHE A 15 -9.18 2.48 -1.68
CA PHE A 15 -8.30 2.41 -0.52
C PHE A 15 -7.24 3.49 -0.57
N LEU A 16 -6.45 3.57 -1.65
CA LEU A 16 -5.36 4.53 -1.77
C LEU A 16 -5.86 5.97 -1.69
N HIS A 17 -6.96 6.29 -2.37
CA HIS A 17 -7.57 7.62 -2.31
C HIS A 17 -7.95 7.99 -0.86
N ARG A 18 -8.69 7.13 -0.17
CA ARG A 18 -9.14 7.41 1.20
C ARG A 18 -7.96 7.46 2.16
N PHE A 19 -7.00 6.57 2.01
CA PHE A 19 -5.82 6.47 2.86
C PHE A 19 -4.94 7.73 2.74
N PHE A 20 -4.61 8.16 1.52
CA PHE A 20 -3.83 9.39 1.32
C PHE A 20 -4.61 10.66 1.65
N THR A 21 -5.95 10.63 1.62
CA THR A 21 -6.76 11.76 2.09
C THR A 21 -6.64 11.91 3.60
N LEU A 22 -6.72 10.82 4.36
CA LEU A 22 -6.78 10.84 5.82
C LEU A 22 -5.41 10.83 6.51
N PHE A 23 -4.36 10.34 5.85
CA PHE A 23 -3.08 10.10 6.49
C PHE A 23 -1.93 10.75 5.72
N THR A 24 -0.92 11.21 6.46
CA THR A 24 0.43 11.46 5.95
C THR A 24 1.29 10.24 6.24
N ILE A 25 2.18 9.93 5.31
CA ILE A 25 3.01 8.72 5.35
C ILE A 25 4.45 9.17 5.14
N ALA A 26 5.34 8.75 6.03
CA ALA A 26 6.77 8.95 5.90
C ALA A 26 7.49 7.60 5.90
N PRO A 27 8.56 7.45 5.11
CA PRO A 27 9.38 6.24 5.13
C PRO A 27 10.06 6.10 6.50
N THR A 28 10.37 4.86 6.85
CA THR A 28 11.36 4.57 7.88
C THR A 28 12.73 4.39 7.22
N GLY A 29 13.80 4.25 8.01
CA GLY A 29 15.14 3.92 7.48
C GLY A 29 15.28 2.50 6.93
N GLN A 30 14.19 1.72 6.92
CA GLN A 30 14.22 0.35 6.43
C GLN A 30 14.32 0.31 4.90
N GLN A 31 15.20 -0.56 4.39
CA GLN A 31 15.29 -0.92 2.98
C GLN A 31 14.65 -2.30 2.76
N PRO A 32 13.43 -2.38 2.21
CA PRO A 32 12.75 -3.66 1.97
C PRO A 32 13.43 -4.48 0.89
N VAL A 33 13.48 -5.79 1.08
CA VAL A 33 13.98 -6.75 0.08
C VAL A 33 12.78 -7.40 -0.61
N MET A 34 12.82 -7.46 -1.94
CA MET A 34 11.79 -8.14 -2.73
C MET A 34 11.92 -9.66 -2.56
N LYS A 35 10.82 -10.31 -2.17
CA LYS A 35 10.74 -11.78 -2.08
C LYS A 35 9.89 -12.32 -3.25
N PRO A 36 10.47 -13.14 -4.14
CA PRO A 36 9.73 -13.79 -5.22
C PRO A 36 9.04 -15.04 -4.69
N LEU A 37 7.79 -14.89 -4.23
CA LEU A 37 6.91 -16.01 -3.88
C LEU A 37 5.93 -16.26 -5.06
N ILE A 38 4.74 -16.80 -4.80
CA ILE A 38 3.66 -16.87 -5.79
C ILE A 38 3.31 -15.45 -6.31
N THR A 39 3.47 -14.44 -5.45
CA THR A 39 3.41 -13.03 -5.82
C THR A 39 4.69 -12.32 -5.36
N LEU A 40 5.04 -11.23 -6.06
CA LEU A 40 6.10 -10.34 -5.62
C LEU A 40 5.62 -9.54 -4.41
N ARG A 41 6.36 -9.62 -3.30
CA ARG A 41 6.06 -8.86 -2.09
C ARG A 41 7.35 -8.32 -1.46
N PRO A 42 7.42 -7.02 -1.14
CA PRO A 42 8.53 -6.50 -0.34
C PRO A 42 8.40 -6.97 1.10
N ASP A 43 9.51 -7.31 1.73
CA ASP A 43 9.50 -7.82 3.09
C ASP A 43 9.45 -6.73 4.16
N LYS A 44 8.65 -7.00 5.20
CA LYS A 44 8.59 -6.21 6.45
C LYS A 44 8.35 -4.70 6.28
N ILE A 45 7.54 -4.20 5.33
CA ILE A 45 7.29 -2.75 5.18
C ILE A 45 6.80 -2.11 6.50
N VAL A 46 7.58 -1.17 7.05
CA VAL A 46 7.19 -0.33 8.19
C VAL A 46 7.23 1.13 7.77
N LEU A 47 6.14 1.86 8.04
CA LEU A 47 5.95 3.26 7.68
C LEU A 47 5.52 4.06 8.92
N ASN A 48 5.94 5.32 8.99
CA ASN A 48 5.43 6.27 9.96
C ASN A 48 4.14 6.88 9.41
N ILE A 49 3.01 6.64 10.06
CA ILE A 49 1.68 7.07 9.61
C ILE A 49 1.10 8.03 10.64
N GLN A 50 0.64 9.20 10.19
CA GLN A 50 -0.04 10.18 11.04
C GLN A 50 -1.37 10.56 10.41
N ARG A 51 -2.42 10.68 11.23
CA ARG A 51 -3.72 11.14 10.75
C ARG A 51 -3.65 12.65 10.51
N LYS A 52 -4.14 13.11 9.36
CA LYS A 52 -4.28 14.54 9.09
C LYS A 52 -5.31 15.15 10.05
N PRO A 53 -5.10 16.41 10.49
CA PRO A 53 -6.11 17.14 11.24
C PRO A 53 -7.41 17.22 10.44
N ALA A 54 -8.54 17.18 11.16
CA ALA A 54 -9.88 17.25 10.60
C ALA A 54 -10.19 18.64 10.02
#